data_AF-A0AAD7FVR9-F1
#
_entry.id   AF-A0AAD7FVR9-F1
#
_cell.length_a   1.000
_cell.length_b   1.000
_cell.length_c   1.000
_cell.angle_alpha   90.00
_cell.angle_beta   90.00
_cell.angle_gamma   90.00
#
_symmetry.space_group_name_H-M   'P 1'
#
loop_
_entity.id
_entity.type
_entity.pdbx_description
1 polymer ?
#
loop_
_entity_poly.entity_id
_entity_poly.type
_entity_poly.pdbx_seq_one_letter_code
_entity_poly.pdbx_strand_id
1 'polypeptide(L)'
;MSVIQLETRIADISSRIDHGNEVPGSLEELFVIQLERTQRVVCRQLNALRDPIPKLPVELVSNIFVECLPLDPEPGSWCIPMLLLNVCHAWTDIALSTPALWAAIHLEEPPNERLF
;
A
#
# COMPACT_ATOMS: atom_id res chain seq x y z
N MET A 1 26.78 -18.44 32.87
CA MET A 1 27.34 -17.16 32.39
C MET A 1 26.15 -16.24 32.22
N SER A 2 26.01 -15.30 33.14
CA SER A 2 24.77 -15.00 33.86
C SER A 2 24.13 -13.69 33.41
N VAL A 3 22.78 -13.66 33.40
CA VAL A 3 21.86 -12.53 33.10
C VAL A 3 22.29 -11.18 33.69
N ILE A 4 23.04 -11.23 34.80
CA ILE A 4 23.63 -10.08 35.51
C ILE A 4 24.57 -9.25 34.60
N GLN A 5 25.25 -9.86 33.62
CA GLN A 5 26.10 -9.13 32.65
C GLN A 5 25.32 -8.37 31.58
N LEU A 6 24.06 -8.73 31.32
CA LEU A 6 23.23 -8.01 30.34
C LEU A 6 22.63 -6.75 30.98
N GLU A 7 22.18 -6.84 32.24
CA GLU A 7 21.57 -5.72 32.95
C GLU A 7 22.58 -4.61 33.27
N THR A 8 23.82 -4.96 33.59
CA THR A 8 24.90 -3.96 33.77
C THR A 8 25.23 -3.23 32.47
N ARG A 9 25.14 -3.90 31.32
CA ARG A 9 25.36 -3.26 30.01
C ARG A 9 24.21 -2.37 29.58
N ILE A 10 22.98 -2.72 29.93
CA ILE A 10 21.80 -1.89 29.64
C ILE A 10 21.83 -0.61 30.49
N ALA A 11 22.17 -0.71 31.78
CA ALA A 11 22.30 0.45 32.67
C ALA A 11 23.43 1.41 32.25
N ASP A 12 24.55 0.88 31.74
CA ASP A 12 25.68 1.67 31.20
C ASP A 12 25.33 2.39 29.89
N ILE A 13 24.45 1.81 29.07
CA ILE A 13 23.95 2.46 27.86
C ILE A 13 22.96 3.57 28.21
N SER A 14 22.05 3.34 29.17
CA SER A 14 21.10 4.36 29.63
C SER A 14 21.77 5.55 30.32
N SER A 15 22.82 5.33 31.12
CA SER A 15 23.54 6.42 31.79
C SER A 15 24.31 7.33 30.82
N ARG A 16 24.76 6.78 29.68
CA ARG A 16 25.44 7.51 28.59
C ARG A 16 24.51 8.33 27.71
N ILE A 17 23.20 8.03 27.73
CA ILE A 17 22.18 8.81 27.01
C ILE A 17 21.75 10.03 27.83
N ASP A 18 21.82 9.95 29.16
CA ASP A 18 21.27 10.97 30.08
C ASP A 18 22.22 12.15 30.35
N HIS A 19 23.53 12.00 30.08
CA HIS A 19 24.51 13.07 30.29
C HIS A 19 24.96 13.68 28.97
N GLY A 20 24.12 14.59 28.46
CA GLY A 20 24.50 15.83 27.78
C GLY A 20 25.59 15.77 26.71
N ASN A 21 25.19 15.96 25.47
CA ASN A 21 25.71 17.06 24.67
C ASN A 21 24.71 17.39 23.56
N GLU A 22 24.32 18.66 23.48
CA GLU A 22 23.61 19.22 22.33
C GLU A 22 24.34 18.81 21.04
N VAL A 23 23.67 18.00 20.22
CA VAL A 23 24.23 17.52 18.96
C VAL A 23 24.06 18.65 17.92
N PRO A 24 25.13 19.13 17.27
CA PRO A 24 24.96 20.09 16.19
C PRO A 24 24.19 19.39 15.07
N GLY A 25 23.06 19.99 14.66
CA GLY A 25 21.99 19.37 13.88
C GLY A 25 22.36 18.61 12.59
N SER A 26 23.61 18.70 12.12
CA SER A 26 24.09 17.98 10.95
C SER A 26 24.23 16.45 11.15
N LEU A 27 24.60 15.96 12.33
CA LEU A 27 24.76 14.51 12.54
C LEU A 27 23.43 13.79 12.78
N GLU A 28 22.47 14.42 13.47
CA GLU A 28 21.11 13.91 13.59
C GLU A 28 20.38 13.93 12.24
N GLU A 29 20.52 15.00 11.45
CA GLU A 29 19.99 15.06 10.08
C GLU A 29 20.58 13.98 9.20
N LEU A 30 21.90 13.74 9.25
CA LEU A 30 22.52 12.66 8.51
C LEU A 30 22.00 11.29 8.95
N PHE A 31 21.79 11.08 10.25
CA PHE A 31 21.24 9.83 10.77
C PHE A 31 19.79 9.61 10.31
N VAL A 32 18.94 10.65 10.36
CA VAL A 32 17.56 10.62 9.85
C VAL A 32 17.54 10.31 8.35
N ILE A 33 18.38 11.00 7.57
CA ILE A 33 18.51 10.74 6.12
C ILE A 33 18.96 9.30 5.86
N GLN A 34 19.90 8.77 6.65
CA GLN A 34 20.36 7.37 6.53
C GLN A 34 19.24 6.38 6.85
N LEU A 35 18.46 6.66 7.89
CA LEU A 35 17.35 5.84 8.36
C LEU A 35 16.24 5.80 7.31
N GLU A 36 15.83 6.95 6.77
CA GLU A 36 14.84 7.06 5.71
C GLU A 36 15.27 6.36 4.43
N ARG A 37 16.56 6.45 4.07
CA ARG A 37 17.12 5.74 2.91
C ARG A 37 17.05 4.23 3.12
N THR A 38 17.42 3.75 4.30
CA THR A 38 17.38 2.34 4.66
C THR A 38 15.94 1.83 4.66
N GLN A 39 15.02 2.59 5.26
CA GLN A 39 13.59 2.28 5.28
C GLN A 39 13.01 2.21 3.86
N ARG A 40 13.36 3.14 2.97
CA ARG A 40 12.94 3.10 1.56
C ARG A 40 13.41 1.84 0.83
N VAL A 41 14.65 1.40 1.04
CA VAL A 41 15.19 0.19 0.41
C VAL A 41 14.44 -1.06 0.91
N VAL A 42 14.24 -1.17 2.22
CA VAL A 42 13.51 -2.28 2.84
C VAL A 42 12.06 -2.31 2.37
N CYS A 43 11.36 -1.17 2.36
CA CYS A 43 9.99 -1.08 1.85
C CYS A 43 9.89 -1.50 0.37
N ARG A 44 10.85 -1.11 -0.47
CA ARG A 44 10.88 -1.56 -1.88
C ARG A 44 11.06 -3.07 -2.00
N GLN A 45 11.97 -3.66 -1.23
CA GLN A 45 12.22 -5.10 -1.25
C GLN A 45 11.00 -5.89 -0.77
N LEU A 46 10.38 -5.44 0.32
CA LEU A 46 9.17 -6.07 0.85
C LEU A 46 8.00 -5.95 -0.13
N ASN A 47 7.82 -4.80 -0.79
CA ASN A 47 6.77 -4.63 -1.79
C ASN A 47 6.99 -5.55 -3.01
N ALA A 48 8.23 -5.66 -3.50
CA ALA A 48 8.57 -6.57 -4.59
C ALA A 48 8.30 -8.06 -4.27
N LEU A 49 8.39 -8.45 -2.99
CA LEU A 49 8.05 -9.78 -2.51
C LEU A 49 6.55 -9.95 -2.26
N ARG A 50 5.87 -8.86 -1.86
CA ARG A 50 4.45 -8.83 -1.47
C ARG A 50 3.50 -8.71 -2.64
N ASP A 51 3.96 -8.34 -3.83
CA ASP A 51 3.12 -8.26 -5.02
C ASP A 51 3.05 -9.64 -5.72
N PRO A 52 1.99 -10.44 -5.54
CA PRO A 52 1.80 -11.69 -6.28
C PRO A 52 1.34 -11.45 -7.72
N ILE A 53 0.72 -10.30 -8.01
CA ILE A 53 0.10 -9.99 -9.30
C ILE A 53 1.10 -9.96 -10.46
N PRO A 54 2.31 -9.37 -10.35
CA PRO A 54 3.28 -9.40 -11.44
C PRO A 54 3.70 -10.82 -11.88
N LYS A 55 3.39 -11.86 -11.08
CA LYS A 55 3.68 -13.27 -11.38
C LYS A 55 2.52 -14.00 -12.05
N LEU A 56 1.33 -13.42 -12.08
CA LEU A 56 0.15 -14.06 -12.68
C LEU A 56 0.06 -13.65 -14.16
N PRO A 57 -0.19 -14.60 -15.08
CA PRO A 57 -0.51 -14.27 -16.47
C PRO A 57 -1.70 -13.31 -16.55
N VAL A 58 -1.65 -12.41 -17.53
CA VAL A 58 -2.64 -11.34 -17.72
C VAL A 58 -4.05 -11.90 -17.89
N GLU A 59 -4.18 -13.06 -18.54
CA GLU A 59 -5.45 -13.75 -18.80
C GLU A 59 -6.10 -14.27 -17.52
N LEU A 60 -5.29 -14.70 -16.55
CA LEU A 60 -5.83 -15.16 -15.27
C LEU A 60 -6.30 -13.98 -14.43
N VAL A 61 -5.58 -12.86 -14.45
CA VAL A 61 -5.99 -11.64 -13.75
C VAL A 61 -7.30 -11.11 -14.33
N SER A 62 -7.42 -11.04 -15.67
CA SER A 62 -8.66 -10.59 -16.31
C SER A 62 -9.84 -11.51 -15.99
N ASN A 63 -9.63 -12.83 -15.96
CA ASN A 63 -10.69 -13.77 -15.61
C ASN A 63 -11.13 -13.60 -14.15
N ILE A 64 -10.18 -13.43 -13.22
CA ILE A 64 -10.50 -13.15 -11.81
C ILE A 64 -11.34 -11.87 -11.70
N PHE A 65 -10.97 -10.81 -12.41
CA PHE A 65 -11.73 -9.56 -12.38
C PHE A 65 -13.18 -9.75 -12.84
N VAL A 66 -13.39 -10.52 -13.91
CA VAL A 66 -14.73 -10.81 -14.44
C VAL A 66 -15.55 -11.65 -13.47
N GLU A 67 -14.96 -12.69 -12.86
CA GLU A 67 -15.62 -13.52 -11.86
C GLU A 67 -15.94 -12.77 -10.55
N CYS A 68 -15.26 -11.66 -10.30
CA CYS A 68 -15.55 -10.77 -9.18
C CYS A 68 -16.69 -9.79 -9.45
N LEU A 69 -17.27 -9.77 -10.66
CA LEU A 69 -18.45 -8.93 -10.90
C LEU A 69 -19.68 -9.50 -10.17
N PRO A 70 -20.57 -8.63 -9.66
CA PRO A 70 -21.81 -9.06 -9.06
C PRO A 70 -22.72 -9.64 -10.14
N LEU A 71 -23.35 -10.77 -9.85
CA LEU A 71 -24.34 -11.38 -10.75
C LEU A 71 -25.61 -10.51 -10.86
N ASP A 72 -26.01 -9.88 -9.76
CA ASP A 72 -27.08 -8.88 -9.66
C ASP A 72 -26.50 -7.60 -9.04
N PRO A 73 -26.06 -6.62 -9.85
CA PRO A 73 -25.47 -5.39 -9.32
C PRO A 73 -26.55 -4.56 -8.62
N GLU A 74 -26.48 -4.49 -7.29
CA GLU A 74 -27.22 -3.49 -6.53
C GLU A 74 -26.78 -2.07 -6.95
N PRO A 75 -27.68 -1.07 -6.84
CA PRO A 75 -27.29 0.32 -7.02
C PRO A 75 -26.14 0.68 -6.07
N GLY A 76 -24.98 1.00 -6.64
CA GLY A 76 -23.71 1.24 -5.94
C GLY A 76 -22.59 0.23 -6.25
N SER A 77 -22.89 -0.91 -6.90
CA SER A 77 -21.89 -1.94 -7.23
C SER A 77 -20.93 -1.56 -8.37
N TRP A 78 -21.17 -0.40 -9.00
CA TRP A 78 -20.32 0.27 -9.99
C TRP A 78 -18.89 0.49 -9.52
N CYS A 79 -18.68 0.40 -8.20
CA CYS A 79 -17.38 0.56 -7.59
C CYS A 79 -16.38 -0.51 -8.06
N ILE A 80 -16.79 -1.72 -8.45
CA ILE A 80 -15.83 -2.82 -8.66
C ILE A 80 -14.83 -2.53 -9.79
N PRO A 81 -15.24 -2.27 -11.06
CA PRO A 81 -14.28 -1.91 -12.12
C PRO A 81 -13.46 -0.66 -11.76
N MET A 82 -14.10 0.33 -11.11
CA MET A 82 -13.43 1.57 -10.69
C MET A 82 -12.41 1.35 -9.58
N LEU A 83 -12.64 0.41 -8.66
CA LEU A 83 -11.70 0.03 -7.62
C LEU A 83 -10.47 -0.62 -8.23
N LEU A 84 -10.65 -1.49 -9.23
CA LEU A 84 -9.54 -2.14 -9.95
C LEU A 84 -8.60 -1.12 -10.61
N LEU A 85 -9.16 -0.02 -11.14
CA LEU A 85 -8.36 1.06 -11.74
C LEU A 85 -7.45 1.79 -10.73
N ASN A 86 -7.75 1.73 -9.44
CA ASN A 86 -7.05 2.50 -8.39
C ASN A 86 -6.02 1.68 -7.59
N VAL A 87 -5.82 0.40 -7.91
CA VAL A 87 -4.89 -0.46 -7.15
C VAL A 87 -3.43 -0.20 -7.54
N CYS A 88 -3.09 -0.38 -8.82
CA CYS A 88 -1.77 -0.10 -9.38
C CYS A 88 -1.85 0.01 -10.90
N HIS A 89 -0.82 0.57 -11.55
CA HIS A 89 -0.78 0.75 -13.00
C HIS A 89 -1.05 -0.55 -13.78
N ALA A 90 -0.50 -1.69 -13.34
CA ALA A 90 -0.73 -2.97 -14.00
C ALA A 90 -2.21 -3.40 -13.94
N TRP A 91 -2.91 -3.15 -12.82
CA TRP A 91 -4.33 -3.46 -12.70
C TRP A 91 -5.17 -2.53 -13.56
N THR A 92 -4.81 -1.24 -13.62
CA THR A 92 -5.43 -0.26 -14.50
C THR A 92 -5.35 -0.72 -15.96
N ASP A 93 -4.16 -1.11 -16.43
CA ASP A 93 -3.94 -1.57 -17.80
C ASP A 93 -4.78 -2.81 -18.13
N ILE A 94 -4.82 -3.79 -17.21
CA ILE A 94 -5.60 -5.03 -17.37
C ILE A 94 -7.10 -4.74 -17.38
N ALA A 95 -7.58 -3.96 -16.42
CA ALA A 95 -9.00 -3.64 -16.30
C ALA A 95 -9.50 -2.85 -17.53
N LEU A 96 -8.74 -1.87 -18.02
CA LEU A 96 -9.06 -1.14 -19.25
C LEU A 96 -9.03 -2.04 -20.49
N SER A 97 -8.12 -3.02 -20.51
CA SER A 97 -7.99 -3.98 -21.62
C SER A 97 -8.97 -5.16 -21.55
N THR A 98 -9.88 -5.20 -20.56
CA THR A 98 -10.85 -6.29 -20.37
C THR A 98 -12.28 -5.78 -20.63
N PRO A 99 -12.82 -5.88 -21.87
CA PRO A 99 -14.13 -5.32 -22.24
C PRO A 99 -15.30 -5.87 -21.43
N ALA A 100 -15.21 -7.12 -20.95
CA ALA A 100 -16.26 -7.78 -20.18
C ALA A 100 -16.56 -7.05 -18.85
N LEU A 101 -15.59 -6.36 -18.26
CA LEU A 101 -15.78 -5.55 -17.05
C LEU A 101 -16.67 -4.32 -17.29
N TRP A 102 -16.77 -3.87 -18.54
CA TRP A 102 -17.46 -2.65 -18.95
C TRP A 102 -18.74 -2.94 -19.73
N ALA A 103 -19.13 -4.22 -19.86
CA ALA A 103 -20.31 -4.63 -20.62
C ALA A 103 -21.63 -4.14 -19.99
N ALA A 104 -21.62 -3.83 -18.69
CA ALA A 104 -22.75 -3.30 -17.95
C ALA A 104 -22.31 -2.08 -17.12
N ILE A 105 -22.68 -0.88 -17.58
CA ILE A 105 -22.50 0.37 -16.83
C ILE A 105 -23.88 0.95 -16.58
N HIS A 106 -24.24 1.13 -15.31
CA HIS A 106 -25.46 1.81 -14.92
C HIS A 106 -25.12 3.24 -14.54
N LEU A 107 -25.82 4.19 -15.15
CA LEU A 107 -25.74 5.60 -14.81
C LEU A 107 -26.93 5.90 -13.92
N GLU A 108 -26.69 6.12 -12.63
CA GLU A 108 -27.72 6.65 -11.74
C GLU A 108 -27.99 8.10 -12.13
N GLU A 109 -29.24 8.39 -12.51
CA GLU A 109 -29.68 9.77 -12.71
C GLU A 109 -29.71 10.46 -11.34
N PRO A 110 -29.00 11.60 -11.16
CA PRO A 110 -29.09 12.33 -9.92
C PRO A 110 -30.54 12.77 -9.68
N PRO A 111 -31.00 12.81 -8.41
CA PRO A 111 -32.36 13.24 -8.10
C PRO A 111 -32.61 14.62 -8.72
N ASN A 112 -33.67 14.71 -9.52
CA ASN A 112 -33.97 15.88 -10.32
C ASN A 112 -34.49 17.00 -9.39
N GLU A 113 -33.59 17.83 -8.85
CA GLU A 113 -33.91 18.92 -7.92
C GLU A 113 -34.66 20.11 -8.57
N ARG A 114 -35.15 19.98 -9.81
CA ARG A 114 -35.77 21.07 -10.58
C ARG A 114 -37.30 21.12 -10.53
N LEU A 115 -37.94 20.42 -9.61
CA LEU A 115 -39.34 20.62 -9.30
C LEU A 115 -39.43 21.05 -7.83
N PHE A 116 -39.39 22.37 -7.57
CA PHE A 116 -40.16 23.15 -6.58
C PHE A 116 -39.59 24.57 -6.48
#